data_AF-A0AA39QBT1-F1
#
_entry.id   AF-A0AA39QBT1-F1
#
_cell.length_a   1.000
_cell.length_b   1.000
_cell.length_c   1.000
_cell.angle_alpha   90.00
_cell.angle_beta   90.00
_cell.angle_gamma   90.00
#
_symmetry.space_group_name_H-M   'P 1'
#
loop_
_entity.id
_entity.type
_entity.pdbx_description
1 polymer ?
#
loop_
_entity_poly.entity_id
_entity_poly.type
_entity_poly.pdbx_seq_one_letter_code
_entity_poly.pdbx_strand_id
1 'polypeptide(L)'
;MYWSNGTLNQSRVVQTIELVGIPGEYTFKSPIARLHRPMQHPDTTFFVGGFTREERDVILELAGKVVFDRCSTRNGCRVWLREVLEAMVEEGFVSDETLEVVDREVPLVERRLEVDQ
;
A
#
# COMPACT_ATOMS: atom_id res chain seq x y z
N MET A 1 -3.01 -0.05 0.71
CA MET A 1 -2.96 -0.77 2.00
C MET A 1 -3.73 0.00 3.04
N TYR A 2 -4.37 -0.64 4.03
CA TYR A 2 -5.09 0.06 5.09
C TYR A 2 -5.00 -0.68 6.43
N TRP A 3 -5.29 0.04 7.52
CA TRP A 3 -5.48 -0.53 8.86
C TRP A 3 -6.74 0.00 9.53
N SER A 4 -7.17 -0.69 10.58
CA SER A 4 -8.31 -0.31 11.42
C SER A 4 -7.86 0.59 12.57
N ASN A 5 -8.50 1.75 12.73
CA ASN A 5 -8.30 2.64 13.87
C ASN A 5 -9.34 2.43 14.99
N GLY A 6 -10.31 1.53 14.79
CA GLY A 6 -11.36 1.22 15.76
C GLY A 6 -12.75 1.46 15.18
N THR A 7 -13.70 1.84 16.04
CA THR A 7 -15.09 2.10 15.67
C THR A 7 -15.56 3.45 16.22
N LEU A 8 -16.26 4.22 15.39
CA LEU A 8 -16.99 5.43 15.77
C LEU A 8 -18.47 5.21 15.46
N ASN A 9 -19.35 5.28 16.46
CA ASN A 9 -20.79 5.03 16.30
C ASN A 9 -21.10 3.73 15.52
N GLN A 10 -20.50 2.61 15.94
CA GLN A 10 -20.61 1.28 15.31
C GLN A 10 -20.02 1.19 13.88
N SER A 11 -19.54 2.29 13.31
CA SER A 11 -18.87 2.30 12.01
C SER A 11 -17.37 2.14 12.18
N ARG A 12 -16.74 1.24 11.42
CA ARG A 12 -15.28 1.06 11.44
C ARG A 12 -14.61 2.33 10.94
N VAL A 13 -13.56 2.79 11.62
CA VAL A 13 -12.67 3.85 11.14
C VAL A 13 -11.43 3.18 10.60
N VAL A 14 -11.06 3.48 9.36
CA VAL A 14 -9.86 2.96 8.71
C VAL A 14 -8.97 4.11 8.26
N GLN A 15 -7.69 3.81 8.09
CA GLN A 15 -6.73 4.72 7.53
C GLN A 15 -5.97 3.99 6.43
N THR A 16 -5.88 4.63 5.27
CA THR A 16 -5.41 4.02 4.03
C THR A 16 -4.19 4.77 3.53
N ILE A 17 -3.19 4.03 3.04
CA ILE A 17 -2.13 4.55 2.20
C ILE A 17 -2.28 3.98 0.80
N GLU A 18 -2.12 4.86 -0.18
CA GLU A 18 -2.33 4.53 -1.58
C GLU A 18 -1.51 5.46 -2.49
N LEU A 19 -0.96 4.85 -3.54
CA LEU A 19 -0.63 5.58 -4.76
C LEU A 19 -1.87 5.58 -5.64
N VAL A 20 -2.35 6.75 -6.04
CA VAL A 20 -3.53 6.90 -6.89
C VAL A 20 -3.18 7.63 -8.17
N GLY A 21 -4.01 7.48 -9.20
CA GLY A 21 -3.86 8.17 -10.47
C GLY A 21 -3.85 7.20 -11.65
N ILE A 22 -3.52 7.74 -12.81
CA ILE A 22 -3.36 6.99 -14.06
C ILE A 22 -1.87 6.93 -14.44
N PRO A 23 -1.45 6.00 -15.31
CA PRO A 23 -0.11 6.01 -15.87
C PRO A 23 0.25 7.40 -16.40
N GLY A 24 1.37 7.96 -15.96
CA GLY A 24 1.77 9.33 -16.30
C GLY A 24 1.33 10.43 -15.31
N GLU A 25 0.43 10.13 -14.36
CA GLU A 25 -0.06 11.09 -13.36
C GLU A 25 -0.33 10.43 -11.99
N TYR A 26 0.71 9.94 -11.33
CA TYR A 26 0.58 9.35 -10.00
C TYR A 26 0.75 10.35 -8.85
N THR A 27 -0.05 10.17 -7.79
CA THR A 27 0.03 10.93 -6.54
C THR A 27 -0.04 10.00 -5.34
N PHE A 28 0.92 10.13 -4.43
CA PHE A 28 0.86 9.48 -3.12
C PHE A 28 -0.09 10.26 -2.22
N LYS A 29 -1.10 9.58 -1.66
CA LYS A 29 -2.02 10.18 -0.70
C LYS A 29 -1.60 9.84 0.72
N SER A 30 -1.29 10.88 1.48
CA SER A 30 -1.05 10.78 2.92
C SER A 30 -2.27 10.18 3.63
N PRO A 31 -2.04 9.40 4.71
CA PRO A 31 -3.07 8.59 5.33
C PRO A 31 -4.09 9.43 6.12
N ILE A 32 -5.31 9.55 5.61
CA ILE A 32 -6.41 10.22 6.31
C ILE A 32 -7.32 9.17 6.93
N ALA A 33 -7.58 9.26 8.23
CA ALA A 33 -8.57 8.43 8.90
C ALA A 33 -9.98 8.75 8.39
N ARG A 34 -10.70 7.75 7.92
CA ARG A 34 -12.05 7.87 7.35
C ARG A 34 -12.96 6.79 7.90
N LEU A 35 -14.25 7.11 7.97
CA LEU A 35 -15.27 6.09 8.17
C LEU A 35 -15.18 5.09 7.01
N HIS A 36 -14.98 3.82 7.34
CA HIS A 36 -14.98 2.75 6.38
C HIS A 36 -16.36 2.67 5.74
N ARG A 37 -16.42 3.02 4.46
CA ARG A 37 -17.57 2.73 3.64
C ARG A 37 -17.26 1.41 2.94
N PRO A 38 -18.13 0.39 3.03
CA PRO A 38 -17.99 -0.79 2.19
C PRO A 38 -17.89 -0.31 0.74
N MET A 39 -16.77 -0.60 0.06
CA MET A 39 -16.64 -0.25 -1.35
C MET A 39 -17.68 -1.05 -2.14
N GLN A 40 -18.28 -0.41 -3.15
CA GLN A 40 -19.34 -1.03 -3.96
C GLN A 40 -18.82 -2.14 -4.90
N HIS A 41 -17.50 -2.34 -4.96
CA HIS A 41 -16.85 -3.43 -5.67
C HIS A 41 -16.03 -4.28 -4.68
N PRO A 42 -15.98 -5.61 -4.88
CA PRO A 42 -15.20 -6.50 -4.04
C PRO A 42 -13.71 -6.31 -4.35
N ASP A 43 -13.05 -5.44 -3.59
CA ASP A 43 -11.59 -5.38 -3.60
C ASP A 43 -11.05 -6.58 -2.82
N THR A 44 -10.14 -7.34 -3.42
CA THR A 44 -9.43 -8.40 -2.71
C THR A 44 -8.61 -7.78 -1.59
N THR A 45 -8.94 -8.14 -0.35
CA THR A 45 -8.25 -7.67 0.85
C THR A 45 -7.43 -8.79 1.44
N PHE A 46 -6.16 -8.53 1.73
CA PHE A 46 -5.26 -9.44 2.44
C PHE A 46 -4.98 -8.90 3.83
N PHE A 47 -5.01 -9.78 4.83
CA PHE A 47 -4.52 -9.46 6.16
C PHE A 47 -3.00 -9.61 6.15
N VAL A 48 -2.28 -8.49 6.36
CA VAL A 48 -0.81 -8.47 6.34
C VAL A 48 -0.19 -8.32 7.73
N GLY A 49 -1.01 -8.18 8.78
CA GLY A 49 -0.53 -8.04 10.16
C GLY A 49 -1.38 -7.11 11.02
N GLY A 50 -1.13 -7.15 12.33
CA GLY A 50 -1.66 -6.20 13.31
C GLY A 50 -0.53 -5.30 13.78
N PHE A 51 -0.67 -4.00 13.55
CA PHE A 51 0.38 -3.02 13.84
C PHE A 51 -0.07 -2.04 14.93
N THR A 52 0.82 -1.78 15.89
CA THR A 52 0.71 -0.71 16.88
C THR A 52 0.76 0.67 16.21
N ARG A 53 0.58 1.75 16.97
CA ARG A 53 0.64 3.10 16.39
C ARG A 53 2.05 3.42 15.91
N GLU A 54 3.04 3.10 16.73
CA GLU A 54 4.44 3.39 16.50
C GLU A 54 4.95 2.63 15.27
N GLU A 55 4.59 1.35 15.13
CA GLU A 55 4.92 0.56 13.93
C GLU A 55 4.25 1.11 12.67
N ARG A 56 3.01 1.63 12.77
CA ARG A 56 2.34 2.27 11.63
C ARG A 56 3.01 3.55 11.20
N ASP A 57 3.51 4.34 12.13
CA ASP A 57 4.28 5.55 11.81
C ASP A 57 5.57 5.20 11.06
N VAL A 58 6.26 4.11 11.45
CA VAL A 58 7.42 3.59 10.71
C VAL A 58 7.03 3.10 9.32
N ILE A 59 5.94 2.33 9.18
CA ILE A 59 5.42 1.87 7.88
C ILE A 59 5.10 3.05 6.96
N LEU A 60 4.59 4.16 7.52
CA LEU A 60 4.34 5.38 6.76
C LEU A 60 5.61 6.05 6.24
N GLU A 61 6.66 6.07 7.06
CA GLU A 61 7.96 6.57 6.63
C GLU A 61 8.56 5.68 5.54
N LEU A 62 8.48 4.35 5.68
CA LEU A 62 8.91 3.41 4.64
C LEU A 62 8.17 3.66 3.33
N ALA A 63 6.85 3.77 3.39
CA ALA A 63 6.03 4.04 2.21
C ALA A 63 6.36 5.39 1.53
N GLY A 64 6.72 6.40 2.32
CA GLY A 64 7.16 7.69 1.81
C GLY A 64 8.57 7.70 1.20
N LYS A 65 9.43 6.74 1.58
CA LYS A 65 10.79 6.56 1.04
C LYS A 65 10.81 5.82 -0.30
N VAL A 66 9.77 5.04 -0.61
CA VAL A 66 9.66 4.36 -1.91
C VAL A 66 9.51 5.39 -3.03
N VAL A 67 10.58 5.55 -3.80
CA VAL A 67 10.67 6.54 -4.88
C VAL A 67 9.78 6.11 -6.03
N PHE A 68 8.79 6.91 -6.42
CA PHE A 68 8.00 6.67 -7.64
C PHE A 68 8.13 7.86 -8.59
N ASP A 69 8.16 7.58 -9.89
CA ASP A 69 8.02 8.62 -10.90
C ASP A 69 6.54 8.84 -11.20
N ARG A 70 6.09 10.08 -10.98
CA ARG A 70 4.70 10.49 -11.24
C ARG A 70 4.33 10.34 -12.70
N CYS A 71 5.30 10.50 -13.60
CA CYS A 71 5.14 10.44 -15.04
C CYS A 71 5.35 9.02 -15.60
N SER A 72 5.65 8.03 -14.75
CA SER A 72 5.92 6.67 -15.24
C SER A 72 4.67 6.06 -15.86
N THR A 73 4.86 5.43 -17.02
CA THR A 73 3.84 4.60 -17.67
C THR A 73 4.07 3.10 -17.43
N ARG A 74 5.16 2.76 -16.73
CA ARG A 74 5.64 1.37 -16.53
C ARG A 74 5.59 0.96 -15.07
N ASN A 75 5.95 1.87 -14.18
CA ASN A 75 6.07 1.63 -12.74
C ASN A 75 4.91 2.29 -12.00
N GLY A 76 3.74 1.64 -12.05
CA GLY A 76 2.52 2.14 -11.43
C GLY A 76 2.30 1.64 -10.00
N CYS A 77 1.05 1.73 -9.53
CA CYS A 77 0.67 1.45 -8.14
C CYS A 77 1.05 0.04 -7.65
N ARG A 78 1.08 -0.97 -8.53
CA ARG A 78 1.48 -2.36 -8.15
C ARG A 78 2.98 -2.49 -7.90
N VAL A 79 3.81 -1.76 -8.64
CA VAL A 79 5.26 -1.71 -8.41
C VAL A 79 5.52 -1.03 -7.07
N TRP A 80 4.90 0.14 -6.86
CA TRP A 80 5.02 0.85 -5.59
C TRP A 80 4.54 0.00 -4.40
N LEU A 81 3.40 -0.69 -4.52
CA LEU A 81 2.92 -1.57 -3.44
C LEU A 81 3.87 -2.73 -3.16
N ARG A 82 4.50 -3.30 -4.20
CA ARG A 82 5.52 -4.34 -4.03
C ARG A 82 6.67 -3.86 -3.17
N GLU A 83 7.26 -2.73 -3.53
CA GLU A 83 8.43 -2.20 -2.85
C GLU A 83 8.13 -1.74 -1.42
N VAL A 84 6.91 -1.28 -1.16
CA VAL A 84 6.46 -1.02 0.21
C VAL A 84 6.41 -2.30 1.02
N LEU A 85 5.84 -3.39 0.46
CA LEU A 85 5.76 -4.67 1.16
C LEU A 85 7.14 -5.31 1.34
N GLU A 86 8.03 -5.22 0.34
CA GLU A 86 9.43 -5.67 0.44
C GLU A 86 10.16 -4.92 1.56
N ALA A 87 10.04 -3.58 1.62
CA ALA A 87 10.61 -2.79 2.71
C ALA A 87 10.02 -3.16 4.09
N MET A 88 8.73 -3.51 4.14
CA MET A 88 8.10 -4.00 5.37
C MET A 88 8.60 -5.39 5.78
N VAL A 89 8.96 -6.25 4.81
CA VAL A 89 9.59 -7.55 5.08
C VAL A 89 11.01 -7.36 5.61
N GLU A 90 11.81 -6.48 5.02
CA GLU A 90 13.17 -6.17 5.46
C GLU A 90 13.21 -5.67 6.91
N GLU A 91 12.24 -4.86 7.31
CA GLU A 91 12.08 -4.32 8.67
C GLU A 91 11.36 -5.29 9.62
N GLY A 92 10.94 -6.47 9.15
CA GLY A 92 10.32 -7.53 9.95
C GLY A 92 8.85 -7.29 10.31
N PHE A 93 8.16 -6.35 9.67
CA PHE A 93 6.74 -6.09 9.86
C PHE A 93 5.85 -7.13 9.17
N VAL A 94 6.32 -7.71 8.07
CA VAL A 94 5.59 -8.68 7.25
C VAL A 94 6.49 -9.89 7.01
N SER A 95 5.93 -11.10 6.98
CA SER A 95 6.70 -12.30 6.61
C SER A 95 6.83 -12.43 5.09
N ASP A 96 7.91 -13.06 4.63
CA ASP A 96 8.06 -13.43 3.21
C ASP A 96 6.85 -14.22 2.69
N GLU A 97 6.34 -15.16 3.50
CA GLU A 97 5.14 -15.94 3.17
C GLU A 97 3.91 -15.06 2.91
N THR A 98 3.73 -13.98 3.67
CA THR A 98 2.63 -13.04 3.44
C THR A 98 2.79 -12.31 2.11
N LEU A 99 4.00 -11.88 1.78
CA LEU A 99 4.30 -11.25 0.49
C LEU A 99 4.05 -12.23 -0.68
N GLU A 100 4.49 -13.48 -0.56
CA GLU A 100 4.25 -14.53 -1.56
C GLU A 100 2.76 -14.81 -1.78
N VAL A 101 1.96 -14.84 -0.71
CA VAL A 101 0.49 -15.01 -0.81
C VAL A 101 -0.14 -13.84 -1.57
N VAL A 102 0.26 -12.61 -1.25
CA VAL A 102 -0.25 -11.42 -1.95
C VAL A 102 0.17 -11.44 -3.43
N ASP A 103 1.44 -11.74 -3.73
CA ASP A 103 1.97 -11.77 -5.10
C ASP A 103 1.31 -12.87 -5.94
N ARG A 104 1.01 -14.03 -5.35
CA ARG A 104 0.32 -15.12 -6.06
C ARG A 104 -1.10 -14.73 -6.48
N GLU A 105 -1.86 -14.09 -5.59
CA GLU A 105 -3.27 -13.74 -5.84
C GLU A 105 -3.41 -12.42 -6.63
N VAL A 106 -2.48 -11.49 -6.41
CA VAL A 106 -2.39 -10.21 -7.11
C VAL A 106 -0.94 -9.98 -7.53
N PRO A 107 -0.53 -10.44 -8.74
CA PRO A 107 0.85 -10.33 -9.22
C PRO A 107 1.46 -8.94 -9.01
N LEU A 108 2.36 -8.78 -8.05
CA LEU A 108 3.01 -7.52 -7.80
C LEU A 108 4.13 -7.39 -8.83
N VAL A 109 4.12 -6.32 -9.61
CA VAL A 109 5.04 -6.18 -10.74
C VAL A 109 6.37 -5.66 -10.21
N GLU A 110 7.48 -6.25 -10.62
CA GLU A 110 8.82 -5.74 -10.30
C GLU A 110 9.11 -4.43 -11.04
N ARG A 111 9.91 -3.56 -10.42
CA ARG A 111 10.33 -2.31 -11.04
C ARG A 111 11.07 -2.57 -12.36
N ARG A 112 10.68 -1.82 -13.38
CA ARG A 112 11.34 -1.81 -14.69
C ARG A 112 12.16 -0.54 -14.85
N LEU A 113 13.21 -0.63 -15.65
CA LEU A 113 13.93 0.57 -16.08
C LEU A 113 12.97 1.49 -16.85
N GLU A 114 12.96 2.76 -16.46
CA GLU A 114 12.39 3.81 -17.29
C GLU A 114 13.23 3.85 -18.58
N VAL A 115 12.56 3.93 -19.73
CA VAL A 115 13.25 4.32 -20.96
C VAL A 115 13.13 5.82 -21.07
N ASP A 116 14.24 6.48 -21.35
CA ASP A 116 14.21 7.86 -21.80
C ASP A 116 13.28 7.94 -23.03
N GLN A 117 12.28 8.80 -22.96
CA GLN A 117 11.40 9.12 -24.10
C GLN A 117 12.13 10.01 -25.09
#